data_AF-A0AAW2QQ46-F1
#
_entry.id   AF-A0AAW2QQ46-F1
#
_cell.length_a   1.000
_cell.length_b   1.000
_cell.length_c   1.000
_cell.angle_alpha   90.00
_cell.angle_beta   90.00
_cell.angle_gamma   90.00
#
_symmetry.space_group_name_H-M   'P 1'
#
loop_
_entity.id
_entity.type
_entity.pdbx_description
1 polymer ?
#
loop_
_entity_poly.entity_id
_entity_poly.type
_entity_poly.pdbx_seq_one_letter_code
_entity_poly.pdbx_strand_id
1 'polypeptide(L)'
;MAEGGSHWSLLAFERNANVFVHHDSSGGINSAHAKRVYRAVISYTASDAKYVECSSTPRQENGYDCGLYVAAIARVICEWYQNDGPKGTDDLWFAAIKEQITPSHVSKMRNDILELVRSLMSKQ
;
A
#
# COMPACT_ATOMS: atom_id res chain seq x y z
N MET A 1 9.98 -8.18 26.50
CA MET A 1 9.07 -8.85 25.55
C MET A 1 8.81 -7.89 24.40
N ALA A 2 9.37 -8.15 23.22
CA ALA A 2 9.11 -7.35 22.03
C ALA A 2 9.07 -8.31 20.85
N GLU A 3 7.91 -8.91 20.60
CA GLU A 3 7.70 -9.88 19.51
C GLU A 3 6.50 -9.52 18.62
N GLY A 4 6.00 -8.28 18.66
CA GLY A 4 4.83 -7.89 17.89
C GLY A 4 4.95 -6.54 17.18
N GLY A 5 4.27 -6.44 16.04
CA GLY A 5 3.80 -5.19 15.43
C GLY A 5 2.28 -5.15 15.51
N SER A 6 1.70 -3.99 15.79
CA SER A 6 0.24 -3.82 15.96
C SER A 6 -0.49 -3.39 14.68
N HIS A 7 0.24 -2.89 13.68
CA HIS A 7 -0.36 -2.27 12.51
C HIS A 7 0.57 -2.31 11.29
N TRP A 8 -0.01 -2.54 10.11
CA TRP A 8 0.68 -2.56 8.83
C TRP A 8 0.24 -1.38 7.97
N SER A 9 1.19 -0.79 7.24
CA SER A 9 0.95 0.26 6.26
C SER A 9 1.95 0.13 5.10
N LEU A 10 1.73 0.86 4.00
CA LEU A 10 2.54 0.75 2.78
C LEU A 10 3.20 2.08 2.45
N LEU A 11 4.51 2.07 2.16
CA LEU A 11 5.25 3.22 1.64
C LEU A 11 5.73 2.87 0.22
N ALA A 12 5.18 3.52 -0.79
CA ALA A 12 5.57 3.35 -2.19
C ALA A 12 6.49 4.49 -2.63
N PHE A 13 7.54 4.18 -3.40
CA PHE A 13 8.37 5.18 -4.07
C PHE A 13 8.08 5.17 -5.57
N GLU A 14 7.68 6.31 -6.12
CA GLU A 14 7.61 6.53 -7.55
C GLU A 14 8.84 7.33 -8.00
N ARG A 15 9.66 6.72 -8.84
CA ARG A 15 10.88 7.27 -9.43
C ARG A 15 10.61 8.44 -10.38
N ASN A 16 9.66 8.38 -11.31
CA ASN A 16 9.52 9.44 -12.32
C ASN A 16 8.94 10.72 -11.70
N ALA A 17 7.99 10.57 -10.78
CA ALA A 17 7.45 11.67 -9.98
C ALA A 17 8.36 12.06 -8.80
N ASN A 18 9.43 11.30 -8.54
CA ASN A 18 10.35 11.46 -7.41
C ASN A 18 9.64 11.67 -6.07
N VAL A 19 8.69 10.79 -5.75
CA VAL A 19 7.81 10.92 -4.58
C VAL A 19 7.65 9.61 -3.84
N PHE A 20 7.70 9.69 -2.52
CA PHE A 20 7.27 8.65 -1.61
C PHE A 20 5.83 8.91 -1.18
N VAL A 21 4.95 7.93 -1.36
CA VAL A 21 3.56 8.00 -0.94
C VAL A 21 3.31 6.95 0.12
N HIS A 22 2.89 7.40 1.32
CA HIS A 22 2.48 6.53 2.40
C HIS A 22 0.97 6.31 2.37
N HIS A 23 0.55 5.05 2.42
CA HIS A 23 -0.82 4.61 2.53
C HIS A 23 -1.03 3.88 3.84
N ASP A 24 -1.98 4.37 4.64
CA ASP A 24 -2.31 3.81 5.94
C ASP A 24 -3.84 3.76 6.13
N SER A 25 -4.39 2.54 6.14
CA SER A 25 -5.83 2.27 6.31
C SER A 25 -6.36 2.65 7.71
N SER A 26 -5.49 2.85 8.70
CA SER A 26 -5.86 3.29 10.05
C SER A 26 -5.63 4.78 10.27
N GLY A 27 -5.37 5.57 9.24
CA GLY A 27 -5.32 7.04 9.36
C GLY A 27 -4.00 7.58 9.83
N GLY A 28 -2.91 7.01 9.36
CA GLY A 28 -1.58 7.51 9.64
C GLY A 28 -1.06 7.17 11.03
N ILE A 29 -1.56 6.10 11.68
CA ILE A 29 -0.96 5.55 12.91
C ILE A 29 0.53 5.25 12.67
N ASN A 30 0.88 4.77 11.47
CA ASN A 30 2.26 4.50 11.09
C ASN A 30 3.00 5.70 10.49
N SER A 31 2.45 6.92 10.48
CA SER A 31 3.10 8.10 9.86
C SER A 31 4.53 8.32 10.35
N ALA A 32 4.78 8.19 11.66
CA ALA A 32 6.12 8.35 12.23
C ALA A 32 7.07 7.24 11.77
N HIS A 33 6.58 6.00 11.69
CA HIS A 33 7.35 4.85 11.23
C HIS A 33 7.68 4.95 9.73
N ALA A 34 6.71 5.34 8.91
CA ALA A 34 6.90 5.58 7.48
C ALA A 34 7.91 6.70 7.21
N LYS A 35 7.82 7.83 7.94
CA LYS A 35 8.80 8.92 7.85
C LYS A 35 10.21 8.47 8.24
N ARG A 36 10.36 7.56 9.21
CA ARG A 36 11.66 7.00 9.57
C ARG A 36 12.25 6.16 8.44
N VAL A 37 11.45 5.30 7.80
CA VAL A 37 11.88 4.53 6.62
C VAL A 37 12.27 5.46 5.49
N TYR A 38 11.41 6.42 5.13
CA TYR A 38 11.68 7.45 4.12
C TYR A 38 13.02 8.16 4.34
N ARG A 39 13.28 8.67 5.56
CA ARG A 39 14.55 9.34 5.90
C ARG A 39 15.77 8.44 5.76
N ALA A 40 15.62 7.14 6.01
CA ALA A 40 16.71 6.18 5.90
C ALA A 40 17.03 5.82 4.44
N VAL A 41 16.06 5.93 3.53
CA VAL A 41 16.20 5.48 2.13
C VAL A 41 16.33 6.60 1.11
N ILE A 42 15.94 7.84 1.43
CA ILE A 42 15.94 8.97 0.49
C ILE A 42 17.32 9.30 -0.11
N SER A 43 18.41 9.09 0.65
CA SER A 43 19.77 9.31 0.12
C SER A 43 20.14 8.37 -1.01
N TYR A 44 19.39 7.28 -1.20
CA TYR A 44 19.58 6.30 -2.28
C TYR A 44 18.66 6.53 -3.48
N THR A 45 17.83 7.59 -3.44
CA THR A 45 16.98 8.01 -4.57
C THR A 45 17.58 9.23 -5.27
N ALA A 46 16.86 9.81 -6.23
CA ALA A 46 17.21 11.15 -6.72
C ALA A 46 17.16 12.15 -5.55
N SER A 47 17.99 13.20 -5.62
CA SER A 47 17.97 14.27 -4.63
C SER A 47 16.56 14.87 -4.51
N ASP A 48 16.17 15.24 -3.30
CA ASP A 48 14.94 15.98 -3.01
C ASP A 48 13.62 15.26 -3.30
N ALA A 49 13.60 13.92 -3.24
CA ALA A 49 12.36 13.16 -3.31
C ALA A 49 11.37 13.65 -2.25
N LYS A 50 10.09 13.84 -2.61
CA LYS A 50 9.07 14.35 -1.68
C LYS A 50 8.45 13.22 -0.86
N TYR A 51 7.99 13.52 0.35
CA TYR A 51 7.13 12.61 1.14
C TYR A 51 5.69 13.11 1.09
N VAL A 52 4.74 12.21 0.80
CA VAL A 52 3.30 12.47 0.79
C VAL A 52 2.60 11.45 1.68
N GLU A 53 1.77 11.95 2.59
CA GLU A 53 0.81 11.13 3.33
C GLU A 53 -0.49 11.08 2.53
N CYS A 54 -0.89 9.90 2.05
CA CYS A 54 -2.05 9.78 1.17
C CYS A 54 -3.35 9.80 1.97
N SER A 55 -3.97 10.99 2.03
CA SER A 55 -5.25 11.22 2.72
C SER A 55 -6.45 10.51 2.07
N SER A 56 -6.35 10.13 0.79
CA SER A 56 -7.39 9.41 0.05
C SER A 56 -7.33 7.89 0.22
N THR A 57 -6.41 7.36 1.04
CA THR A 57 -6.31 5.93 1.33
C THR A 57 -7.61 5.41 1.96
N PRO A 58 -8.23 4.35 1.39
CA PRO A 58 -9.41 3.71 1.97
C PRO A 58 -9.19 3.28 3.40
N ARG A 59 -10.17 3.57 4.26
CA ARG A 59 -10.10 3.32 5.70
C ARG A 59 -10.60 1.92 6.03
N GLN A 60 -9.85 1.21 6.86
CA GLN A 60 -10.36 -0.04 7.44
C GLN A 60 -11.45 0.25 8.47
N GLU A 61 -12.45 -0.65 8.53
CA GLU A 61 -13.58 -0.55 9.47
C GLU A 61 -13.40 -1.44 10.72
N ASN A 62 -12.32 -2.23 10.76
CA ASN A 62 -12.00 -3.15 11.85
C ASN A 62 -10.54 -3.02 12.29
N GLY A 63 -10.11 -3.80 13.29
CA GLY A 63 -8.75 -3.73 13.86
C GLY A 63 -7.72 -4.69 13.23
N TYR A 64 -8.07 -5.49 12.23
CA TYR A 64 -7.26 -6.65 11.82
C TYR A 64 -7.02 -6.77 10.31
N ASP A 65 -7.63 -5.93 9.48
CA ASP A 65 -7.48 -5.97 8.01
C ASP A 65 -6.33 -5.12 7.46
N CYS A 66 -5.58 -4.40 8.29
CA CYS A 66 -4.48 -3.52 7.84
C CYS A 66 -3.50 -4.20 6.87
N GLY A 67 -3.13 -5.46 7.14
CA GLY A 67 -2.26 -6.24 6.25
C GLY A 67 -2.89 -6.58 4.89
N LEU A 68 -4.22 -6.74 4.83
CA LEU A 68 -4.93 -6.97 3.57
C LEU A 68 -5.07 -5.68 2.76
N TYR A 69 -5.29 -4.54 3.42
CA TYR A 69 -5.24 -3.23 2.76
C TYR A 69 -3.87 -3.01 2.11
N VAL A 70 -2.76 -3.32 2.81
CA VAL A 70 -1.40 -3.29 2.23
C VAL A 70 -1.30 -4.14 0.96
N ALA A 71 -1.76 -5.41 1.01
CA ALA A 71 -1.73 -6.30 -0.15
C ALA A 71 -2.62 -5.81 -1.31
N ALA A 72 -3.81 -5.30 -0.99
CA ALA A 72 -4.75 -4.76 -1.99
C ALA A 72 -4.17 -3.53 -2.68
N ILE A 73 -3.60 -2.60 -1.90
CA ILE A 73 -2.96 -1.39 -2.42
C ILE A 73 -1.78 -1.75 -3.31
N ALA A 74 -0.90 -2.65 -2.85
CA ALA A 74 0.23 -3.10 -3.65
C ALA A 74 -0.21 -3.71 -5.00
N ARG A 75 -1.26 -4.54 -4.99
CA ARG A 75 -1.83 -5.12 -6.22
C ARG A 75 -2.33 -4.03 -7.18
N VAL A 76 -3.11 -3.07 -6.69
CA VAL A 76 -3.64 -1.98 -7.53
C VAL A 76 -2.52 -1.13 -8.12
N ILE A 77 -1.47 -0.83 -7.35
CA ILE A 77 -0.28 -0.12 -7.86
C ILE A 77 0.37 -0.91 -9.00
N CYS A 78 0.59 -2.22 -8.82
CA CYS A 78 1.16 -3.07 -9.85
C CYS A 78 0.31 -3.12 -11.12
N GLU A 79 -1.01 -3.27 -10.98
CA GLU A 79 -1.96 -3.29 -12.10
C GLU A 79 -2.01 -1.94 -12.83
N TRP A 80 -1.93 -0.83 -12.09
CA TRP A 80 -1.87 0.51 -12.68
C TRP A 80 -0.64 0.69 -13.56
N TYR A 81 0.52 0.14 -13.15
CA TYR A 81 1.73 0.15 -13.98
C TYR A 81 1.65 -0.78 -15.19
N GLN A 82 1.01 -1.95 -15.06
CA GLN A 82 0.86 -2.90 -16.16
C GLN A 82 -0.05 -2.37 -17.28
N ASN A 83 -1.04 -1.55 -16.94
CA ASN A 83 -2.01 -1.00 -17.90
C ASN A 83 -1.59 0.36 -18.48
N ASP A 84 -0.30 0.71 -18.43
CA ASP A 84 0.23 2.03 -18.85
C ASP A 84 -0.58 3.20 -18.26
N GLY A 85 -0.86 3.14 -16.96
CA GLY A 85 -1.60 4.19 -16.25
C GLY A 85 -1.07 5.61 -16.54
N PRO A 86 -1.91 6.66 -16.42
CA PRO A 86 -1.53 8.01 -16.80
C PRO A 86 -0.25 8.46 -16.08
N LYS A 87 0.85 8.61 -16.82
CA LYS A 87 2.17 8.98 -16.25
C LYS A 87 2.32 10.49 -16.01
N GLY A 88 1.20 11.23 -16.02
CA GLY A 88 1.13 12.65 -15.69
C GLY A 88 1.23 12.84 -14.18
N THR A 89 1.93 13.89 -13.75
CA THR A 89 2.35 14.11 -12.36
C THR A 89 1.22 14.28 -11.34
N ASP A 90 -0.02 14.45 -11.80
CA ASP A 90 -1.07 15.02 -10.96
C ASP A 90 -1.99 13.96 -10.32
N ASP A 91 -2.12 12.78 -10.92
CA ASP A 91 -2.89 11.66 -10.36
C ASP A 91 -2.19 10.33 -10.62
N LEU A 92 -1.38 9.89 -9.65
CA LEU A 92 -0.82 8.53 -9.59
C LEU A 92 -1.95 7.48 -9.47
N TRP A 93 -1.68 6.32 -8.88
CA TRP A 93 -2.67 5.26 -8.64
C TRP A 93 -3.81 5.61 -7.65
N PHE A 94 -3.95 6.86 -7.22
CA PHE A 94 -4.86 7.27 -6.13
C PHE A 94 -6.33 7.03 -6.46
N ALA A 95 -6.76 7.39 -7.67
CA ALA A 95 -8.13 7.14 -8.13
C ALA A 95 -8.42 5.64 -8.20
N ALA A 96 -7.49 4.86 -8.78
CA ALA A 96 -7.62 3.41 -8.89
C ALA A 96 -7.73 2.73 -7.52
N ILE A 97 -6.93 3.16 -6.53
CA ILE A 97 -7.06 2.68 -5.14
C ILE A 97 -8.45 2.97 -4.58
N LYS A 98 -8.93 4.21 -4.74
CA LYS A 98 -10.21 4.64 -4.19
C LYS A 98 -11.41 3.88 -4.80
N GLU A 99 -11.33 3.57 -6.08
CA GLU A 99 -12.39 2.87 -6.81
C GLU A 99 -12.40 1.36 -6.52
N GLN A 100 -11.22 0.74 -6.41
CA GLN A 100 -11.11 -0.72 -6.35
C GLN A 100 -11.07 -1.29 -4.93
N ILE A 101 -10.67 -0.50 -3.93
CA ILE A 101 -10.46 -1.00 -2.57
C ILE A 101 -11.61 -0.57 -1.66
N THR A 102 -12.52 -1.51 -1.39
CA THR A 102 -13.63 -1.36 -0.46
C THR A 102 -13.51 -2.36 0.71
N PRO A 103 -14.16 -2.11 1.86
CA PRO A 103 -14.14 -3.05 2.99
C PRO A 103 -14.64 -4.45 2.62
N SER A 104 -15.67 -4.55 1.78
CA SER A 104 -16.22 -5.84 1.31
C SER A 104 -15.23 -6.58 0.41
N HIS A 105 -14.55 -5.86 -0.49
CA HIS A 105 -13.48 -6.44 -1.32
C HIS A 105 -12.34 -6.98 -0.47
N VAL A 106 -11.84 -6.17 0.48
CA VAL A 106 -10.75 -6.57 1.37
C VAL A 106 -11.14 -7.76 2.25
N SER A 107 -12.38 -7.79 2.75
CA SER A 107 -12.87 -8.92 3.56
C SER A 107 -12.85 -10.24 2.77
N LYS A 108 -13.22 -10.21 1.49
CA LYS A 108 -13.19 -11.39 0.62
C LYS A 108 -11.76 -11.90 0.37
N MET A 109 -10.77 -11.00 0.32
CA MET A 109 -9.38 -11.37 0.05
C MET A 109 -8.80 -12.38 1.04
N ARG A 110 -9.30 -12.48 2.28
CA ARG A 110 -8.86 -13.53 3.22
C ARG A 110 -9.08 -14.93 2.65
N ASN A 111 -10.26 -15.15 2.07
CA ASN A 111 -10.61 -16.42 1.45
C ASN A 111 -9.83 -16.61 0.15
N ASP A 112 -9.74 -15.57 -0.69
CA ASP A 112 -8.99 -15.65 -1.95
C ASP A 112 -7.51 -16.01 -1.72
N ILE A 113 -6.87 -15.42 -0.71
CA ILE A 113 -5.48 -15.73 -0.33
C ILE A 113 -5.36 -17.16 0.18
N LEU A 114 -6.29 -17.62 1.03
CA LEU A 114 -6.27 -18.98 1.54
C LEU A 114 -6.45 -20.03 0.43
N GLU A 115 -7.36 -19.79 -0.49
CA GLU A 115 -7.58 -20.62 -1.67
C GLU A 115 -6.35 -20.64 -2.57
N LEU A 116 -5.72 -19.48 -2.80
CA LEU A 116 -4.47 -19.39 -3.55
C LEU A 116 -3.37 -20.22 -2.89
N VAL A 117 -3.15 -20.08 -1.58
CA VAL A 117 -2.16 -20.86 -0.83
C VAL A 117 -2.43 -22.36 -0.96
N ARG A 118 -3.67 -22.81 -0.75
CA ARG A 118 -4.04 -24.22 -0.89
C ARG A 118 -3.77 -24.74 -2.31
N SER A 119 -4.10 -23.95 -3.33
CA SER A 119 -3.88 -24.32 -4.73
C SER A 119 -2.40 -24.43 -5.11
N LEU A 120 -1.53 -23.65 -4.46
CA LEU A 120 -0.08 -23.71 -4.66
C LEU A 120 0.52 -24.91 -3.93
N MET A 121 0.01 -25.24 -2.75
CA MET A 121 0.42 -26.44 -2.00
C MET A 121 0.04 -27.74 -2.71
N SER A 122 -1.10 -27.79 -3.41
CA SER A 122 -1.53 -28.99 -4.16
C SER A 122 -0.82 -29.18 -5.49
N LYS A 123 0.07 -28.25 -5.89
CA LYS A 123 0.88 -28.32 -7.11
C LYS A 123 2.32 -28.78 -6.84
N GLN A 124 2.66 -29.07 -5.57
CA GLN A 124 3.87 -29.77 -5.15
C GLN A 124 3.60 -31.26 -5.00
#